data_AF-A0A9D5GE29-F1
#
_entry.id   AF-A0A9D5GE29-F1
#
_cell.length_a   1.000
_cell.length_b   1.000
_cell.length_c   1.000
_cell.angle_alpha   90.00
_cell.angle_beta   90.00
_cell.angle_gamma   90.00
#
_symmetry.space_group_name_H-M   'P 1'
#
loop_
_entity.id
_entity.type
_entity.pdbx_description
1 polymer ?
#
loop_
_entity_poly.entity_id
_entity_poly.type
_entity_poly.pdbx_seq_one_letter_code
_entity_poly.pdbx_strand_id
1 'polypeptide(L)'
;MSPPHGIEERLAVPLPSGTVTFLFTDIEGSTQRWEAHHAAMDDAIKRHNSLMRSAMKQHDGFVFKTVGDAFCVAFARVSDGVAAAIDAQDALQKGDFSAVGGLRVRMAVHAGEAFEHDGDYFGPAVNRAARLMSVGHGGQTLVSEATRALIRSDLPKGVVLTALGAHRLKDLLEAESVWQLSTDQAATSFPPLADHYFRGGRHRQIADCGPDGGRYARSFPRRSLDSGSCSHRGSGFRIERGRQSHRDEPIRSGAGGRAHTALAQG
;
A
#
# COMPACT_ATOMS: atom_id res chain seq x y z
N MET A 1 -45.45 41.62 -28.80
CA MET A 1 -45.19 40.56 -27.80
C MET A 1 -44.13 39.65 -28.37
N SER A 2 -42.88 39.77 -27.89
CA SER A 2 -41.79 38.87 -28.28
C SER A 2 -41.91 37.56 -27.49
N PRO A 3 -41.64 36.39 -28.07
CA PRO A 3 -41.52 35.17 -27.28
C PRO A 3 -40.25 35.27 -26.41
N PRO A 4 -40.26 34.84 -25.14
CA PRO A 4 -39.04 34.76 -24.36
C PRO A 4 -38.17 33.62 -24.90
N HIS A 5 -36.87 33.90 -24.87
CA HIS A 5 -35.78 33.12 -25.42
C HIS A 5 -35.77 31.66 -24.97
N GLY A 6 -35.33 30.81 -25.90
CA GLY A 6 -35.26 29.37 -25.80
C GLY A 6 -34.56 28.90 -24.53
N ILE A 7 -35.25 28.02 -23.81
CA ILE A 7 -34.62 27.06 -22.93
C ILE A 7 -34.09 25.98 -23.86
N GLU A 8 -32.79 26.04 -24.15
CA GLU A 8 -32.09 25.01 -24.92
C GLU A 8 -32.36 23.65 -24.28
N GLU A 9 -32.85 22.74 -25.12
CA GLU A 9 -33.04 21.33 -24.83
C GLU A 9 -31.68 20.75 -24.42
N ARG A 10 -31.45 20.67 -23.10
CA ARG A 10 -30.30 19.95 -22.55
C ARG A 10 -30.42 18.51 -23.04
N LEU A 11 -29.48 18.08 -23.88
CA LEU A 11 -29.28 16.69 -24.24
C LEU A 11 -29.45 15.84 -22.97
N ALA A 12 -30.34 14.84 -23.01
CA ALA A 12 -30.63 13.92 -21.92
C ALA A 12 -29.47 12.92 -21.70
N VAL A 13 -28.24 13.44 -21.65
CA VAL A 13 -27.05 12.72 -21.23
C VAL A 13 -26.98 12.94 -19.72
N PRO A 14 -26.90 11.87 -18.89
CA PRO A 14 -26.62 12.04 -17.48
C PRO A 14 -25.32 12.86 -17.33
N LEU A 15 -25.26 13.74 -16.33
CA LEU A 15 -24.04 14.48 -16.06
C LEU A 15 -22.87 13.47 -15.97
N PRO A 16 -21.76 13.70 -16.68
CA PRO A 16 -20.66 12.74 -16.68
C PRO A 16 -20.18 12.47 -15.24
N SER A 17 -20.11 11.20 -14.85
CA SER A 17 -19.52 10.75 -13.59
C SER A 17 -18.01 10.58 -13.78
N GLY A 18 -17.22 11.17 -12.89
CA GLY A 18 -15.78 11.36 -13.10
C GLY A 18 -14.94 11.21 -11.84
N THR A 19 -13.66 11.56 -11.99
CA THR A 19 -12.54 11.56 -11.02
C THR A 19 -12.90 11.25 -9.56
N VAL A 20 -12.30 10.18 -9.04
CA VAL A 20 -12.36 9.78 -7.64
C VAL A 20 -11.03 10.10 -6.96
N THR A 21 -11.07 10.47 -5.69
CA THR A 21 -9.85 10.63 -4.87
C THR A 21 -9.63 9.41 -4.02
N PHE A 22 -8.42 8.88 -4.03
CA PHE A 22 -8.03 7.69 -3.28
C PHE A 22 -7.03 8.04 -2.20
N LEU A 23 -7.28 7.59 -0.97
CA LEU A 23 -6.32 7.53 0.13
C LEU A 23 -5.93 6.08 0.38
N PHE A 24 -4.64 5.80 0.29
CA PHE A 24 -4.05 4.50 0.60
C PHE A 24 -3.16 4.66 1.83
N THR A 25 -3.27 3.73 2.77
CA THR A 25 -2.48 3.75 4.01
C THR A 25 -1.94 2.39 4.34
N ASP A 26 -0.78 2.35 5.01
CA ASP A 26 -0.14 1.12 5.45
C ASP A 26 0.76 1.41 6.66
N ILE A 27 0.86 0.49 7.62
CA ILE A 27 1.74 0.67 8.77
C ILE A 27 3.13 0.15 8.43
N GLU A 28 4.13 1.00 8.63
CA GLU A 28 5.51 0.63 8.41
C GLU A 28 5.99 -0.43 9.43
N GLY A 29 6.46 -1.56 8.90
CA GLY A 29 7.07 -2.63 9.70
C GLY A 29 6.09 -3.39 10.59
N SER A 30 4.78 -3.38 10.30
CA SER A 30 3.76 -4.04 11.12
C SER A 30 4.04 -5.53 11.34
N THR A 31 4.49 -6.26 10.31
CA THR A 31 4.82 -7.69 10.42
C THR A 31 5.88 -7.97 11.49
N GLN A 32 6.96 -7.19 11.53
CA GLN A 32 8.03 -7.38 12.52
C GLN A 32 7.52 -7.10 13.94
N ARG A 33 6.62 -6.12 14.10
CA ARG A 33 6.01 -5.81 15.40
C ARG A 33 5.04 -6.89 15.86
N TRP A 34 4.29 -7.50 14.94
CA TRP A 34 3.43 -8.65 15.25
C TRP A 34 4.24 -9.84 15.78
N GLU A 35 5.41 -10.10 15.21
CA GLU A 35 6.31 -11.16 15.70
C GLU A 35 6.92 -10.83 17.07
N ALA A 36 7.28 -9.57 17.32
CA ALA A 36 7.91 -9.15 18.57
C ALA A 36 6.94 -8.94 19.74
N HIS A 37 5.72 -8.46 19.47
CA HIS A 37 4.79 -7.92 20.48
C HIS A 37 3.33 -8.33 20.25
N HIS A 38 3.08 -9.59 19.91
CA HIS A 38 1.77 -10.08 19.45
C HIS A 38 0.56 -9.62 20.31
N ALA A 39 0.64 -9.70 21.64
CA ALA A 39 -0.46 -9.29 22.52
C ALA A 39 -0.71 -7.77 22.53
N ALA A 40 0.37 -6.97 22.62
CA ALA A 40 0.26 -5.50 22.60
C ALA A 40 -0.12 -4.96 21.21
N MET A 41 0.22 -5.70 20.16
CA MET A 41 -0.07 -5.32 18.78
C MET A 41 -1.57 -5.39 18.46
N ASP A 42 -2.31 -6.34 19.05
CA ASP A 42 -3.77 -6.43 18.86
C ASP A 42 -4.50 -5.17 19.37
N ASP A 43 -4.16 -4.69 20.57
CA ASP A 43 -4.71 -3.45 21.12
C ASP A 43 -4.26 -2.21 20.33
N ALA A 44 -3.00 -2.19 19.88
CA ALA A 44 -2.47 -1.13 19.03
C ALA A 44 -3.22 -1.04 17.69
N ILE A 45 -3.49 -2.17 17.03
CA ILE A 45 -4.23 -2.21 15.77
C ILE A 45 -5.69 -1.80 15.96
N LYS A 46 -6.35 -2.23 17.05
CA LYS A 46 -7.71 -1.77 17.36
C LYS A 46 -7.78 -0.25 17.52
N ARG A 47 -6.81 0.33 18.26
CA ARG A 47 -6.69 1.79 18.41
C ARG A 47 -6.42 2.47 17.08
N HIS A 48 -5.44 1.98 16.31
CA HIS A 48 -5.12 2.49 14.97
C HIS A 48 -6.37 2.49 14.07
N ASN A 49 -7.06 1.36 13.94
CA ASN A 49 -8.27 1.22 13.13
C ASN A 49 -9.37 2.19 13.55
N SER A 50 -9.54 2.40 14.86
CA SER A 50 -10.52 3.36 15.38
C SER A 50 -10.19 4.79 14.98
N LEU A 51 -8.93 5.21 15.10
CA LEU A 51 -8.49 6.56 14.73
C LEU A 51 -8.63 6.78 13.21
N MET A 52 -8.16 5.82 12.41
CA MET A 52 -8.26 5.86 10.95
C MET A 52 -9.71 5.96 10.48
N ARG A 53 -10.59 5.09 10.98
CA ARG A 53 -12.01 5.11 10.61
C ARG A 53 -12.72 6.39 11.04
N SER A 54 -12.35 6.96 12.19
CA SER A 54 -12.91 8.24 12.64
C SER A 54 -12.54 9.37 11.68
N ALA A 55 -11.26 9.49 11.32
CA ALA A 55 -10.79 10.52 10.39
C ALA A 55 -11.43 10.36 9.00
N MET A 56 -11.47 9.13 8.45
CA MET A 56 -12.08 8.87 7.15
C MET A 56 -13.57 9.21 7.15
N LYS A 57 -14.31 8.81 8.20
CA LYS A 57 -15.75 9.07 8.30
C LYS A 57 -16.08 10.55 8.46
N GLN A 58 -15.23 11.31 9.15
CA GLN A 58 -15.44 12.75 9.35
C GLN A 58 -15.39 13.54 8.03
N HIS A 59 -14.70 13.01 7.03
CA HIS A 59 -14.52 13.62 5.71
C HIS A 59 -15.21 12.79 4.61
N ASP A 60 -16.33 12.13 4.91
CA ASP A 60 -17.14 11.41 3.92
C ASP A 60 -16.39 10.34 3.09
N GLY A 61 -15.38 9.71 3.70
CA GLY A 61 -14.58 8.66 3.09
C GLY A 61 -15.28 7.30 3.07
N PHE A 62 -15.27 6.66 1.91
CA PHE A 62 -15.76 5.29 1.72
C PHE A 62 -14.62 4.28 1.74
N VAL A 63 -14.54 3.48 2.81
CA VAL A 63 -13.55 2.40 2.94
C VAL A 63 -14.01 1.20 2.10
N PHE A 64 -13.53 1.11 0.87
CA PHE A 64 -13.88 0.02 -0.04
C PHE A 64 -13.05 -1.25 0.20
N LYS A 65 -11.86 -1.12 0.81
CA LYS A 65 -10.99 -2.27 1.07
C LYS A 65 -10.13 -2.08 2.32
N THR A 66 -9.94 -3.18 3.06
CA THR A 66 -8.97 -3.29 4.16
C THR A 66 -8.14 -4.56 3.92
N VAL A 67 -6.81 -4.43 3.93
CA VAL A 67 -5.87 -5.54 3.74
C VAL A 67 -4.93 -5.57 4.93
N GLY A 68 -5.23 -6.43 5.92
CA GLY A 68 -4.53 -6.41 7.20
C GLY A 68 -4.78 -5.09 7.92
N ASP A 69 -3.72 -4.30 8.06
CA ASP A 69 -3.66 -2.97 8.66
C ASP A 69 -3.66 -1.81 7.63
N ALA A 70 -3.71 -2.15 6.34
CA ALA A 70 -3.81 -1.18 5.26
C ALA A 70 -5.27 -0.81 4.96
N PHE A 71 -5.52 0.48 4.71
CA PHE A 71 -6.83 0.98 4.27
C PHE A 71 -6.75 1.52 2.84
N CYS A 72 -7.77 1.20 2.05
CA CYS A 72 -8.03 1.83 0.76
C CYS A 72 -9.37 2.55 0.85
N VAL A 73 -9.35 3.86 0.62
CA VAL A 73 -10.50 4.74 0.85
C VAL A 73 -10.73 5.60 -0.37
N ALA A 74 -11.98 5.77 -0.75
CA ALA A 74 -12.41 6.63 -1.84
C ALA A 74 -13.16 7.86 -1.30
N PHE A 75 -12.94 9.01 -1.93
CA PHE A 75 -13.60 10.28 -1.63
C PHE A 75 -14.10 10.92 -2.91
N ALA A 76 -15.26 11.57 -2.83
CA ALA A 76 -15.82 12.33 -3.94
C ALA A 76 -15.02 13.62 -4.22
N ARG A 77 -14.38 14.20 -3.20
CA ARG A 77 -13.61 15.44 -3.31
C ARG A 77 -12.17 15.23 -2.88
N VAL A 78 -11.27 15.92 -3.58
CA VAL A 78 -9.83 15.89 -3.26
C VAL A 78 -9.55 16.52 -1.90
N SER A 79 -10.25 17.59 -1.56
CA SER A 79 -10.17 18.28 -0.26
C SER A 79 -10.37 17.31 0.90
N ASP A 80 -11.35 16.42 0.76
CA ASP A 80 -11.81 15.53 1.83
C ASP A 80 -10.78 14.41 2.06
N GLY A 81 -10.24 13.85 0.97
CA GLY A 81 -9.15 12.87 1.05
C GLY A 81 -7.87 13.44 1.67
N VAL A 82 -7.54 14.70 1.36
CA VAL A 82 -6.38 15.40 1.94
C VAL A 82 -6.60 15.72 3.41
N ALA A 83 -7.78 16.25 3.77
CA ALA A 83 -8.13 16.55 5.16
C ALA A 83 -8.16 15.26 6.02
N ALA A 84 -8.73 14.17 5.50
CA ALA A 84 -8.70 12.87 6.15
C ALA A 84 -7.28 12.37 6.41
N ALA A 85 -6.37 12.53 5.46
CA ALA A 85 -4.97 12.12 5.62
C ALA A 85 -4.26 12.96 6.71
N ILE A 86 -4.54 14.26 6.76
CA ILE A 86 -3.99 15.16 7.78
C ILE A 86 -4.49 14.79 9.17
N ASP A 87 -5.81 14.69 9.35
CA ASP A 87 -6.42 14.38 10.64
C ASP A 87 -6.03 12.98 11.11
N ALA A 88 -5.89 12.02 10.19
CA ALA A 88 -5.40 10.69 10.52
C ALA A 88 -3.95 10.73 11.01
N GLN A 89 -3.03 11.43 10.33
CA GLN A 89 -1.64 11.54 10.80
C GLN A 89 -1.55 12.23 12.16
N ASP A 90 -2.29 13.32 12.36
CA ASP A 90 -2.32 14.05 13.64
C ASP A 90 -2.86 13.17 14.78
N ALA A 91 -3.96 12.46 14.53
CA ALA A 91 -4.55 11.53 15.50
C ALA A 91 -3.59 10.38 15.86
N LEU A 92 -2.86 9.84 14.88
CA LEU A 92 -1.87 8.79 15.10
C LEU A 92 -0.66 9.30 15.89
N GLN A 93 -0.18 10.51 15.61
CA GLN A 93 0.92 11.14 16.36
C GLN A 93 0.55 11.41 17.83
N LYS A 94 -0.70 11.78 18.09
CA LYS A 94 -1.22 12.01 19.45
C LYS A 94 -1.59 10.72 20.18
N GLY A 95 -1.77 9.61 19.45
CA GLY A 95 -2.13 8.31 20.02
C GLY A 95 -0.97 7.66 20.78
N ASP A 96 -1.27 7.00 21.89
CA ASP A 96 -0.29 6.20 22.62
C ASP A 96 -0.11 4.83 21.95
N PHE A 97 1.07 4.62 21.37
CA PHE A 97 1.54 3.35 20.80
C PHE A 97 2.87 2.91 21.41
N SER A 98 3.22 3.43 22.59
CA SER A 98 4.50 3.16 23.26
C SER A 98 4.73 1.67 23.52
N ALA A 99 3.65 0.92 23.82
CA ALA A 99 3.67 -0.52 24.05
C ALA A 99 4.19 -1.37 22.88
N VAL A 100 4.18 -0.83 21.66
CA VAL A 100 4.70 -1.47 20.45
C VAL A 100 5.88 -0.72 19.84
N GLY A 101 6.48 0.24 20.58
CA GLY A 101 7.57 1.08 20.10
C GLY A 101 7.13 2.12 19.08
N GLY A 102 5.93 2.68 19.25
CA GLY A 102 5.31 3.63 18.32
C GLY A 102 4.62 2.96 17.13
N LEU A 103 3.85 3.72 16.36
CA LEU A 103 3.19 3.21 15.15
C LEU A 103 3.25 4.29 14.08
N ARG A 104 3.91 3.98 12.96
CA ARG A 104 4.15 4.94 11.88
C ARG A 104 3.40 4.50 10.64
N VAL A 105 2.52 5.35 10.15
CA VAL A 105 1.64 5.05 9.00
C VAL A 105 2.08 5.88 7.82
N ARG A 106 2.37 5.21 6.71
CA ARG A 106 2.59 5.88 5.44
C ARG A 106 1.26 6.04 4.72
N MET A 107 1.08 7.17 4.05
CA MET A 107 -0.16 7.49 3.35
C MET A 107 0.13 8.05 1.97
N ALA A 108 -0.78 7.83 1.02
CA ALA A 108 -0.77 8.56 -0.24
C ALA A 108 -2.16 8.95 -0.71
N VAL A 109 -2.27 10.14 -1.32
CA VAL A 109 -3.50 10.67 -1.92
C VAL A 109 -3.33 10.89 -3.42
N HIS A 110 -4.18 10.23 -4.21
CA HIS A 110 -4.20 10.37 -5.67
C HIS A 110 -5.63 10.57 -6.18
N ALA A 111 -5.84 11.60 -7.01
CA ALA A 111 -7.08 11.82 -7.73
C ALA A 111 -6.96 11.42 -9.20
N GLY A 112 -7.90 10.62 -9.70
CA GLY A 112 -7.92 10.17 -11.09
C GLY A 112 -9.21 9.43 -11.44
N GLU A 113 -9.36 9.08 -12.72
CA GLU A 113 -10.50 8.29 -13.18
C GLU A 113 -10.41 6.84 -12.71
N ALA A 114 -11.53 6.31 -12.27
CA ALA A 114 -11.67 4.93 -11.82
C ALA A 114 -13.08 4.42 -12.10
N PHE A 115 -13.20 3.10 -12.17
CA PHE A 115 -14.46 2.40 -12.36
C PHE A 115 -14.86 1.74 -11.05
N GLU A 116 -16.09 1.99 -10.60
CA GLU A 116 -16.68 1.27 -9.47
C GLU A 116 -17.35 0.00 -9.99
N HIS A 117 -17.10 -1.11 -9.30
CA HIS A 117 -17.77 -2.38 -9.56
C HIS A 117 -17.89 -3.19 -8.27
N ASP A 118 -19.13 -3.57 -7.92
CA ASP A 118 -19.46 -4.38 -6.74
C ASP A 118 -18.89 -3.82 -5.42
N GLY A 119 -18.83 -2.48 -5.29
CA GLY A 119 -18.30 -1.81 -4.09
C GLY A 119 -16.78 -1.79 -3.99
N ASP A 120 -16.06 -2.17 -5.05
CA ASP A 120 -14.60 -2.01 -5.19
C ASP A 120 -14.28 -1.03 -6.34
N TYR A 121 -13.05 -0.54 -6.39
CA TYR A 121 -12.58 0.38 -7.42
C TYR A 121 -11.45 -0.22 -8.25
N PHE A 122 -11.53 0.01 -9.56
CA PHE A 122 -10.56 -0.49 -10.53
C PHE A 122 -10.07 0.61 -11.46
N GLY A 123 -8.84 0.43 -11.96
CA GLY A 123 -8.28 1.26 -13.01
C GLY A 123 -6.91 1.86 -12.65
N PRO A 124 -6.33 2.62 -13.60
CA PRO A 124 -4.99 3.18 -13.44
C PRO A 124 -4.82 4.09 -12.22
N ALA A 125 -5.85 4.82 -11.81
CA ALA A 125 -5.79 5.70 -10.64
C ALA A 125 -5.59 4.93 -9.33
N VAL A 126 -6.30 3.81 -9.15
CA VAL A 126 -6.19 2.94 -7.97
C VAL A 126 -4.78 2.36 -7.86
N ASN A 127 -4.26 1.85 -8.98
CA ASN A 127 -2.90 1.32 -9.05
C ASN A 127 -1.86 2.40 -8.73
N ARG A 128 -2.01 3.60 -9.31
CA ARG A 128 -1.11 4.73 -9.05
C ARG A 128 -1.12 5.14 -7.58
N ALA A 129 -2.28 5.20 -6.94
CA ALA A 129 -2.39 5.49 -5.51
C ALA A 129 -1.60 4.47 -4.66
N ALA A 130 -1.76 3.19 -4.95
CA ALA A 130 -1.04 2.12 -4.26
C ALA A 130 0.48 2.21 -4.46
N ARG A 131 0.95 2.48 -5.69
CA ARG A 131 2.38 2.61 -6.00
C ARG A 131 3.00 3.89 -5.45
N LEU A 132 2.22 4.97 -5.33
CA LEU A 132 2.64 6.19 -4.66
C LEU A 132 2.80 5.97 -3.15
N MET A 133 1.87 5.27 -2.51
CA MET A 133 1.98 4.92 -1.09
C MET A 133 3.21 4.04 -0.82
N SER A 134 3.50 3.07 -1.70
CA SER A 134 4.56 2.09 -1.45
C SER A 134 5.97 2.67 -1.40
N VAL A 135 6.20 3.82 -2.02
CA VAL A 135 7.52 4.51 -1.99
C VAL A 135 7.70 5.42 -0.77
N GLY A 136 6.62 5.67 -0.02
CA GLY A 136 6.63 6.51 1.18
C GLY A 136 7.09 5.80 2.45
N HIS A 137 7.50 6.62 3.42
CA HIS A 137 7.97 6.20 4.74
C HIS A 137 6.88 6.32 5.81
N GLY A 138 7.01 5.56 6.89
CA GLY A 138 6.07 5.65 8.02
C GLY A 138 6.02 7.07 8.62
N GLY A 139 4.81 7.62 8.73
CA GLY A 139 4.56 9.00 9.17
C GLY A 139 4.54 10.03 8.02
N GLN A 140 4.84 9.59 6.79
CA GLN A 140 4.84 10.44 5.61
C GLN A 140 3.50 10.36 4.89
N THR A 141 3.02 11.50 4.38
CA THR A 141 1.87 11.57 3.48
C THR A 141 2.31 12.12 2.13
N LEU A 142 2.13 11.33 1.08
CA LEU A 142 2.49 11.67 -0.29
C LEU A 142 1.27 12.06 -1.11
N VAL A 143 1.44 12.98 -2.06
CA VAL A 143 0.40 13.35 -3.02
C VAL A 143 0.98 13.39 -4.43
N SER A 144 0.17 12.93 -5.40
CA SER A 144 0.51 12.98 -6.83
C SER A 144 0.40 14.41 -7.38
N GLU A 145 0.96 14.69 -8.56
CA GLU A 145 0.78 16.01 -9.21
C GLU A 145 -0.70 16.31 -9.49
N ALA A 146 -1.50 15.31 -9.89
CA ALA A 146 -2.93 15.49 -10.15
C ALA A 146 -3.67 16.04 -8.90
N THR A 147 -3.53 15.37 -7.76
CA THR A 147 -4.02 15.84 -6.45
C THR A 147 -3.51 17.23 -6.11
N ARG A 148 -2.19 17.48 -6.22
CA ARG A 148 -1.57 18.77 -5.92
C ARG A 148 -2.17 19.89 -6.76
N ALA A 149 -2.32 19.67 -8.07
CA ALA A 149 -2.87 20.66 -8.99
C ALA A 149 -4.31 21.06 -8.63
N LEU A 150 -5.09 20.13 -8.09
CA LEU A 150 -6.47 20.36 -7.68
C LEU A 150 -6.60 21.09 -6.33
N ILE A 151 -5.62 20.97 -5.42
CA ILE A 151 -5.69 21.59 -4.08
C ILE A 151 -4.79 22.82 -3.90
N ARG A 152 -3.88 23.11 -4.85
CA ARG A 152 -2.85 24.17 -4.71
C ARG A 152 -3.41 25.56 -4.37
N SER A 153 -4.65 25.84 -4.73
CA SER A 153 -5.31 27.14 -4.52
C SER A 153 -6.15 27.19 -3.24
N ASP A 154 -6.36 26.06 -2.57
CA ASP A 154 -7.24 25.92 -1.41
C ASP A 154 -6.63 24.94 -0.39
N LEU A 155 -5.37 25.19 -0.03
CA LEU A 155 -4.71 24.42 1.00
C LEU A 155 -5.19 24.89 2.40
N PRO A 156 -5.51 23.95 3.31
CA PRO A 156 -5.83 24.31 4.68
C PRO A 156 -4.68 25.09 5.34
N LYS A 157 -5.02 25.97 6.29
CA LYS A 157 -4.03 26.77 7.01
C LYS A 157 -3.03 25.85 7.74
N GLY A 158 -1.74 26.16 7.61
CA GLY A 158 -0.66 25.38 8.23
C GLY A 158 -0.20 24.18 7.40
N VAL A 159 -0.89 23.86 6.30
CA VAL A 159 -0.49 22.76 5.41
C VAL A 159 0.53 23.25 4.38
N VAL A 160 1.60 22.49 4.21
CA VAL A 160 2.67 22.72 3.24
C VAL A 160 2.79 21.53 2.30
N LEU A 161 3.02 21.83 1.02
CA LEU A 161 3.38 20.87 -0.01
C LEU A 161 4.84 21.06 -0.42
N THR A 162 5.67 20.05 -0.15
CA THR A 162 7.09 20.06 -0.52
C THR A 162 7.33 19.16 -1.72
N ALA A 163 7.94 19.67 -2.78
CA ALA A 163 8.28 18.86 -3.95
C ALA A 163 9.36 17.84 -3.59
N LEU A 164 9.13 16.56 -3.90
CA LEU A 164 10.12 15.49 -3.79
C LEU A 164 10.72 15.10 -5.15
N GLY A 165 10.29 15.75 -6.23
CA GLY A 165 10.77 15.52 -7.59
C GLY A 165 9.97 14.47 -8.36
N ALA A 166 10.46 14.12 -9.56
CA ALA A 166 9.84 13.12 -10.43
C ALA A 166 10.44 11.73 -10.17
N HIS A 167 9.58 10.74 -9.93
CA HIS A 167 9.95 9.36 -9.58
C HIS A 167 9.31 8.36 -10.52
N ARG A 168 10.07 7.34 -10.93
CA ARG A 168 9.51 6.21 -11.69
C ARG A 168 8.90 5.21 -10.72
N LEU A 169 7.59 5.27 -10.56
CA LEU A 169 6.86 4.31 -9.75
C LEU A 169 6.81 2.95 -10.47
N LYS A 170 6.86 1.86 -9.70
CA LYS A 170 6.84 0.50 -10.23
C LYS A 170 5.62 0.29 -11.14
N ASP A 171 5.85 -0.27 -12.32
CA ASP A 171 4.83 -0.61 -13.34
C ASP A 171 4.09 0.61 -13.95
N LEU A 172 4.55 1.84 -13.70
CA LEU A 172 4.05 3.06 -14.35
C LEU A 172 4.98 3.47 -15.51
N LEU A 173 4.38 3.78 -16.65
CA LEU A 173 5.13 4.15 -17.88
C LEU A 173 5.82 5.51 -17.74
N GLU A 174 5.13 6.47 -17.14
CA GLU A 174 5.59 7.85 -16.96
C GLU A 174 6.07 8.10 -15.53
N ALA A 175 7.03 9.01 -15.39
CA ALA A 175 7.47 9.46 -14.07
C ALA A 175 6.36 10.27 -13.40
N GLU A 176 6.15 10.01 -12.11
CA GLU A 176 5.20 10.73 -11.26
C GLU A 176 5.93 11.83 -10.51
N SER A 177 5.43 13.07 -10.59
CA SER A 177 5.90 14.15 -9.71
C SER A 177 5.28 13.98 -8.32
N VAL A 178 6.12 13.68 -7.34
CA VAL A 178 5.71 13.37 -5.97
C VAL A 178 5.88 14.59 -5.08
N TRP A 179 4.89 14.81 -4.22
CA TRP A 179 4.88 15.89 -3.23
C TRP A 179 4.62 15.33 -1.85
N GLN A 180 5.25 15.91 -0.84
CA GLN A 180 4.99 15.61 0.56
C GLN A 180 3.99 16.62 1.12
N LEU A 181 2.96 16.10 1.77
CA LEU A 181 2.00 16.88 2.55
C LEU A 181 2.45 16.90 4.03
N SER A 182 2.54 18.08 4.63
CA SER A 182 2.88 18.25 6.05
C SER A 182 2.08 19.38 6.69
N THR A 183 1.79 19.27 7.99
CA THR A 183 1.16 20.31 8.81
C THR A 183 2.16 21.16 9.59
N ASP A 184 3.44 20.80 9.55
CA ASP A 184 4.52 21.58 10.16
C ASP A 184 5.33 22.26 9.04
N GLN A 185 5.59 23.56 9.21
CA GLN A 185 6.43 24.32 8.30
C GLN A 185 7.90 23.87 8.36
N ALA A 186 8.33 23.31 9.50
CA ALA A 186 9.53 22.52 9.58
C ALA A 186 9.21 21.12 9.02
N ALA A 187 9.06 21.03 7.70
CA ALA A 187 8.72 19.80 7.00
C ALA A 187 9.51 18.62 7.60
N THR A 188 8.80 17.64 8.17
CA THR A 188 9.45 16.44 8.70
C THR A 188 10.31 15.86 7.59
N SER A 189 11.62 15.79 7.83
CA SER A 189 12.55 15.28 6.84
C SER A 189 12.51 13.77 6.86
N PHE A 190 12.21 13.17 5.71
CA PHE A 190 12.26 11.73 5.51
C PHE A 190 13.48 11.39 4.64
N PRO A 191 13.99 10.14 4.74
CA PRO A 191 14.96 9.65 3.76
C PRO A 191 14.43 9.78 2.33
N PRO A 192 15.29 9.69 1.29
CA PRO A 192 14.84 9.57 -0.08
C PRO A 192 13.76 8.50 -0.22
N LEU A 193 12.79 8.73 -1.11
CA LEU A 193 11.72 7.76 -1.35
C LEU A 193 12.31 6.39 -1.68
N ALA A 194 11.61 5.33 -1.27
CA ALA A 194 12.04 3.97 -1.53
C ALA A 194 11.92 3.67 -3.03
N ASP A 195 12.93 4.07 -3.80
CA ASP A 195 12.97 3.88 -5.24
C ASP A 195 13.11 2.39 -5.56
N HIS A 196 12.10 1.83 -6.22
CA HIS A 196 12.07 0.41 -6.57
C HIS A 196 13.18 0.02 -7.58
N TYR A 197 13.93 1.00 -8.12
CA TYR A 197 15.06 0.76 -9.02
C TYR A 197 16.46 0.88 -8.37
N PHE A 198 16.58 1.25 -7.09
CA PHE A 198 17.88 1.21 -6.42
C PHE A 198 18.20 -0.24 -5.94
N ARG A 199 19.01 -0.96 -6.72
CA ARG A 199 19.49 -2.33 -6.40
C ARG A 199 20.21 -2.33 -5.06
N GLY A 200 19.66 -3.01 -4.05
CA GLY A 200 20.42 -3.32 -2.83
C GLY A 200 19.68 -3.98 -1.65
N GLY A 201 18.35 -4.02 -1.63
CA GLY A 201 17.61 -4.55 -0.47
C GLY A 201 16.43 -5.41 -0.86
N ARG A 202 16.36 -6.64 -0.34
CA ARG A 202 15.20 -7.53 -0.47
C ARG A 202 14.01 -6.92 0.27
N HIS A 203 13.16 -6.16 -0.41
CA HIS A 203 11.88 -5.72 0.13
C HIS A 203 10.78 -6.69 -0.33
N ARG A 204 10.11 -7.31 0.64
CA ARG A 204 9.05 -8.30 0.39
C ARG A 204 7.76 -7.57 -0.03
N GLN A 205 7.17 -8.09 -1.09
CA GLN A 205 6.00 -7.65 -1.83
C GLN A 205 4.78 -7.51 -0.91
N ILE A 206 4.14 -6.33 -0.91
CA ILE A 206 2.70 -6.24 -0.61
C ILE A 206 2.03 -7.13 -1.66
N ALA A 207 1.28 -8.14 -1.23
CA ALA A 207 0.53 -9.02 -2.13
C ALA A 207 -0.17 -8.14 -3.17
N ASP A 208 0.11 -8.38 -4.45
CA ASP A 208 -0.43 -7.58 -5.53
C ASP A 208 -1.95 -7.48 -5.32
N CYS A 209 -2.44 -6.25 -5.13
CA CYS A 209 -3.85 -5.92 -5.26
C CYS A 209 -4.27 -6.00 -6.75
N GLY A 210 -3.93 -7.11 -7.41
CA GLY A 210 -4.31 -7.46 -8.77
C GLY A 210 -5.56 -8.33 -8.83
N PRO A 211 -6.20 -8.47 -10.00
CA PRO A 211 -7.61 -8.86 -10.12
C PRO A 211 -7.90 -10.37 -10.04
N ASP A 212 -6.92 -11.26 -9.92
CA ASP A 212 -7.13 -12.72 -10.09
C ASP A 212 -7.15 -13.54 -8.78
N GLY A 213 -8.07 -13.21 -7.87
CA GLY A 213 -8.35 -14.02 -6.67
C GLY A 213 -9.70 -14.74 -6.66
N GLY A 214 -10.56 -14.50 -7.65
CA GLY A 214 -11.94 -14.97 -7.65
C GLY A 214 -12.15 -16.29 -8.38
N ARG A 215 -11.85 -17.43 -7.75
CA ARG A 215 -12.50 -18.69 -8.14
C ARG A 215 -13.61 -19.04 -7.16
N TYR A 216 -14.83 -18.73 -7.61
CA TYR A 216 -16.09 -19.20 -7.07
C TYR A 216 -16.11 -20.74 -6.94
N ALA A 217 -16.47 -21.23 -5.76
CA ALA A 217 -17.16 -22.50 -5.62
C ALA A 217 -18.43 -22.27 -4.79
N ARG A 218 -19.55 -22.03 -5.49
CA ARG A 218 -20.88 -22.19 -4.90
C ARG A 218 -21.23 -23.68 -4.90
N SER A 219 -21.63 -24.23 -3.77
CA SER A 219 -22.70 -25.25 -3.72
C SER A 219 -23.29 -25.34 -2.32
N PHE A 220 -24.62 -25.23 -2.28
CA PHE A 220 -25.52 -25.27 -1.14
C PHE A 220 -25.55 -26.62 -0.39
N PRO A 221 -26.16 -26.70 0.82
CA PRO A 221 -25.97 -27.80 1.76
C PRO A 221 -26.92 -28.98 1.51
N ARG A 222 -26.48 -30.20 1.81
CA ARG A 222 -27.38 -31.34 2.10
C ARG A 222 -26.80 -32.29 3.15
N ARG A 223 -27.51 -32.36 4.28
CA ARG A 223 -27.89 -33.50 5.12
C ARG A 223 -26.89 -34.65 5.35
N SER A 224 -26.71 -34.91 6.65
CA SER A 224 -26.39 -36.19 7.28
C SER A 224 -27.09 -37.37 6.63
N LEU A 225 -26.35 -38.46 6.39
CA LEU A 225 -26.79 -39.85 6.52
C LEU A 225 -25.55 -40.76 6.66
N ASP A 226 -25.82 -41.92 7.23
CA ASP A 226 -24.96 -42.82 7.97
C ASP A 226 -23.86 -43.59 7.23
N SER A 227 -22.99 -44.14 8.09
CA SER A 227 -22.09 -45.29 7.95
C SER A 227 -22.32 -46.26 6.78
N GLY A 228 -21.21 -46.64 6.13
CA GLY A 228 -21.15 -47.80 5.24
C GLY A 228 -19.73 -48.09 4.78
N SER A 229 -19.05 -49.00 5.48
CA SER A 229 -17.80 -49.63 5.04
C SER A 229 -18.03 -50.47 3.79
N CYS A 230 -17.15 -50.39 2.79
CA CYS A 230 -16.89 -51.53 1.91
C CYS A 230 -15.49 -51.44 1.31
N SER A 231 -14.79 -52.56 1.35
CA SER A 231 -13.42 -52.77 0.91
C SER A 231 -13.36 -53.29 -0.53
N HIS A 232 -12.13 -53.33 -1.05
CA HIS A 232 -11.53 -54.26 -2.02
C HIS A 232 -11.17 -53.78 -3.44
N ARG A 233 -9.86 -53.99 -3.72
CA ARG A 233 -9.11 -54.21 -4.99
C ARG A 233 -8.96 -52.99 -5.92
N GLY A 234 -7.80 -52.65 -6.47
CA GLY A 234 -6.48 -53.29 -6.49
C GLY A 234 -5.84 -53.08 -7.87
N SER A 235 -4.76 -52.29 -7.95
CA SER A 235 -3.72 -52.21 -9.00
C SER A 235 -3.03 -50.85 -8.84
N GLY A 236 -1.77 -50.67 -8.46
CA GLY A 236 -0.58 -51.43 -8.80
C GLY A 236 0.17 -50.70 -9.91
N PHE A 237 1.06 -49.74 -9.59
CA PHE A 237 2.35 -49.60 -10.28
C PHE A 237 3.33 -48.70 -9.51
N ARG A 238 4.60 -48.97 -9.76
CA ARG A 238 5.76 -48.93 -8.85
C ARG A 238 6.61 -47.67 -9.03
N ILE A 239 7.17 -47.19 -7.91
CA ILE A 239 8.23 -46.17 -7.80
C ILE A 239 9.58 -46.83 -8.06
N GLU A 240 10.41 -46.26 -8.93
CA GLU A 240 11.84 -46.58 -9.01
C GLU A 240 12.67 -45.44 -8.42
N ARG A 241 13.46 -45.79 -7.39
CA ARG A 241 14.60 -45.02 -6.89
C ARG A 241 15.86 -45.52 -7.61
N GLY A 242 16.59 -44.63 -8.27
CA GLY A 242 17.98 -44.83 -8.67
C GLY A 242 18.92 -44.17 -7.67
N ARG A 243 19.80 -44.97 -7.07
CA ARG A 243 20.82 -44.61 -6.07
C ARG A 243 22.21 -44.75 -6.71
N GLN A 244 23.22 -44.20 -6.02
CA GLN A 244 24.67 -44.53 -6.09
C GLN A 244 25.49 -43.87 -7.22
N SER A 245 26.76 -43.48 -7.04
CA SER A 245 27.66 -43.43 -5.87
C SER A 245 29.04 -42.89 -6.29
N HIS A 246 29.80 -42.37 -5.31
CA HIS A 246 31.27 -42.43 -5.16
C HIS A 246 32.19 -41.77 -6.20
N ARG A 247 33.10 -40.88 -5.76
CA ARG A 247 34.54 -41.22 -5.50
C ARG A 247 35.34 -40.02 -4.94
N ASP A 248 36.46 -40.41 -4.33
CA ASP A 248 37.39 -39.71 -3.43
C ASP A 248 38.34 -38.66 -4.08
N GLU A 249 38.81 -37.73 -3.21
CA GLU A 249 40.12 -37.00 -3.05
C GLU A 249 41.23 -37.01 -4.15
N PRO A 250 42.25 -36.08 -4.19
CA PRO A 250 42.96 -35.47 -3.04
C PRO A 250 43.52 -34.01 -3.20
N ILE A 251 44.27 -33.62 -2.15
CA ILE A 251 44.99 -32.38 -1.79
C ILE A 251 46.24 -32.05 -2.67
N ARG A 252 46.54 -30.74 -2.88
CA ARG A 252 47.90 -30.08 -2.97
C ARG A 252 47.76 -28.55 -3.12
N SER A 253 48.16 -27.72 -2.16
CA SER A 253 49.49 -27.07 -1.91
C SER A 253 49.92 -25.95 -2.88
N GLY A 254 50.13 -24.74 -2.36
CA GLY A 254 50.88 -23.63 -2.96
C GLY A 254 50.71 -22.36 -2.11
N ALA A 255 51.55 -22.11 -1.10
CA ALA A 255 52.83 -21.40 -1.16
C ALA A 255 52.70 -19.93 -1.63
N GLY A 256 52.77 -18.98 -0.69
CA GLY A 256 52.76 -17.54 -0.96
C GLY A 256 53.29 -16.71 0.22
N GLY A 257 54.63 -16.64 0.30
CA GLY A 257 55.45 -15.49 0.70
C GLY A 257 55.05 -14.54 1.85
N ARG A 258 55.88 -14.56 2.89
CA ARG A 258 56.09 -13.53 3.94
C ARG A 258 56.44 -12.15 3.35
N ALA A 259 55.83 -11.09 3.86
CA ALA A 259 56.37 -10.07 4.79
C ALA A 259 57.62 -9.30 4.33
N HIS A 260 57.50 -7.98 4.19
CA HIS A 260 58.54 -7.04 4.60
C HIS A 260 57.94 -5.72 5.11
N THR A 261 58.47 -5.36 6.28
CA THR A 261 58.24 -4.23 7.17
C THR A 261 58.66 -2.89 6.57
N ALA A 262 57.92 -1.82 6.86
CA ALA A 262 58.47 -0.45 6.90
C ALA A 262 57.74 0.36 7.99
N LEU A 263 58.42 0.50 9.12
CA LEU A 263 58.20 1.53 10.15
C LEU A 263 58.98 2.77 9.74
N ALA A 264 58.32 3.93 9.70
CA ALA A 264 58.91 5.24 9.98
C ALA A 264 57.80 6.30 10.07
N GLN A 265 57.48 6.73 11.29
CA GLN A 265 57.19 8.12 11.68
C GLN A 265 56.68 8.12 13.13
N GLY A 266 57.44 8.75 14.03
CA GLY A 266 57.11 8.94 15.45
C GLY A 266 58.23 8.52 16.37
#